data_AF-A0A968C727-F1
#
_entry.id   AF-A0A968C727-F1
#
_cell.length_a   1.000
_cell.length_b   1.000
_cell.length_c   1.000
_cell.angle_alpha   90.00
_cell.angle_beta   90.00
_cell.angle_gamma   90.00
#
_symmetry.space_group_name_H-M   'P 1'
#
loop_
_entity.id
_entity.type
_entity.pdbx_description
1 polymer ?
#
loop_
_entity_poly.entity_id
_entity_poly.type
_entity_poly.pdbx_seq_one_letter_code
_entity_poly.pdbx_strand_id
1 'polypeptide(L)'
;MFDSLWTKRALLLATMAWPGIAWSSDSAWHYTIDQHRQEQQANFCTSQEGVEEIAGIFHRYGPRTGYAALAESANCSVSVESFTPRKVLTSVTISEGKPGEYRVRFVEVENDRGDIIYLVTTREVVAE
;
A
#
# COMPACT_ATOMS: atom_id res chain seq x y z
N MET A 1 76.70 -10.48 20.31
CA MET A 1 76.00 -9.18 20.35
C MET A 1 74.72 -9.34 19.54
N PHE A 2 73.58 -9.17 20.23
CA PHE A 2 72.22 -8.71 19.81
C PHE A 2 71.88 -8.70 18.30
N ASP A 3 70.70 -9.03 17.78
CA ASP A 3 69.35 -9.49 18.20
C ASP A 3 68.70 -9.94 16.87
N SER A 4 68.03 -11.08 16.76
CA SER A 4 66.63 -11.35 17.11
C SER A 4 65.57 -10.48 16.40
N LEU A 5 64.55 -11.19 15.90
CA LEU A 5 63.19 -10.77 15.55
C LEU A 5 62.95 -10.28 14.10
N TRP A 6 62.44 -11.14 13.20
CA TRP A 6 61.06 -11.64 13.11
C TRP A 6 60.02 -10.62 12.58
N THR A 7 59.38 -11.05 11.49
CA THR A 7 57.98 -10.83 11.12
C THR A 7 57.64 -9.63 10.26
N LYS A 8 57.50 -9.94 8.97
CA LYS A 8 56.50 -9.39 8.05
C LYS A 8 55.20 -9.05 8.79
N ARG A 9 54.79 -7.79 8.81
CA ARG A 9 53.40 -7.42 9.10
C ARG A 9 52.84 -6.60 7.95
N ALA A 10 52.10 -7.33 7.12
CA ALA A 10 51.18 -6.79 6.15
C ALA A 10 50.24 -5.80 6.85
N LEU A 11 50.13 -4.59 6.29
CA LEU A 11 49.02 -3.70 6.56
C LEU A 11 47.76 -4.38 6.02
N LEU A 12 47.01 -5.03 6.90
CA LEU A 12 45.63 -5.40 6.64
C LEU A 12 44.83 -4.10 6.55
N LEU A 13 44.52 -3.70 5.32
CA LEU A 13 43.39 -2.81 5.03
C LEU A 13 42.16 -3.42 5.70
N ALA A 14 41.78 -2.88 6.84
CA ALA A 14 40.47 -3.12 7.43
C ALA A 14 39.45 -2.43 6.52
N THR A 15 39.09 -3.11 5.44
CA THR A 15 37.85 -2.85 4.73
C THR A 15 36.74 -3.08 5.74
N MET A 16 36.22 -2.00 6.32
CA MET A 16 34.91 -2.01 6.96
C MET A 16 33.90 -2.30 5.87
N ALA A 17 33.76 -3.59 5.54
CA ALA A 17 32.61 -4.12 4.84
C ALA A 17 31.43 -3.91 5.80
N TRP A 18 30.74 -2.79 5.65
CA TRP A 18 29.38 -2.70 6.16
C TRP A 18 28.60 -3.83 5.49
N PRO A 19 28.11 -4.82 6.24
CA PRO A 19 27.17 -5.75 5.65
C PRO A 19 25.93 -4.92 5.33
N GLY A 20 25.71 -4.69 4.04
CA GLY A 20 24.48 -4.13 3.54
C GLY A 20 23.36 -5.03 4.01
N ILE A 21 22.59 -4.54 4.98
CA ILE A 21 21.28 -5.10 5.20
C ILE A 21 20.37 -4.40 4.20
N ALA A 22 20.39 -4.92 2.97
CA ALA A 22 19.33 -4.68 2.01
C ALA A 22 18.09 -5.37 2.59
N TRP A 23 17.29 -4.62 3.34
CA TRP A 23 15.94 -5.04 3.69
C TRP A 23 15.10 -4.86 2.42
N SER A 24 15.19 -5.82 1.51
CA SER A 24 14.09 -6.10 0.60
C SER A 24 13.03 -6.82 1.43
N SER A 25 12.26 -6.06 2.21
CA SER A 25 10.96 -6.51 2.66
C SER A 25 9.98 -6.08 1.58
N ASP A 26 9.75 -6.98 0.64
CA ASP A 26 8.58 -6.99 -0.23
C ASP A 26 7.33 -7.30 0.61
N SER A 27 7.16 -6.57 1.72
CA SER A 27 5.96 -6.58 2.53
C SER A 27 4.93 -5.85 1.68
N ALA A 28 4.26 -6.61 0.82
CA ALA A 28 3.06 -6.19 0.13
C ALA A 28 2.14 -5.57 1.18
N TRP A 29 2.06 -4.24 1.16
CA TRP A 29 1.28 -3.46 2.11
C TRP A 29 -0.18 -3.82 1.91
N HIS A 30 -0.73 -4.72 2.72
CA HIS A 30 -2.13 -5.12 2.72
C HIS A 30 -2.87 -4.53 3.93
N TYR A 31 -4.18 -4.49 3.82
CA TYR A 31 -5.10 -4.24 4.92
C TYR A 31 -5.64 -5.57 5.45
N THR A 32 -5.91 -5.62 6.75
CA THR A 32 -6.53 -6.78 7.39
C THR A 32 -7.87 -6.34 7.94
N ILE A 33 -8.92 -7.15 7.70
CA ILE A 33 -10.23 -6.93 8.30
C ILE A 33 -10.11 -6.93 9.82
N ASP A 34 -10.85 -6.03 10.47
CA ASP A 34 -10.85 -5.79 11.91
C ASP A 34 -9.52 -5.25 12.50
N GLN A 35 -8.49 -5.04 11.68
CA GLN A 35 -7.25 -4.43 12.12
C GLN A 35 -7.28 -2.90 11.95
N HIS A 36 -7.24 -2.19 13.06
CA HIS A 36 -7.17 -0.73 13.07
C HIS A 36 -5.89 -0.20 12.42
N ARG A 37 -6.03 0.87 11.62
CA ARG A 37 -4.95 1.58 10.93
C ARG A 37 -4.99 3.05 11.30
N GLN A 38 -3.85 3.58 11.75
CA GLN A 38 -3.75 4.96 12.20
C GLN A 38 -3.24 5.90 11.11
N GLU A 39 -3.91 7.05 10.98
CA GLU A 39 -3.48 8.23 10.21
C GLU A 39 -2.97 7.89 8.79
N GLN A 40 -3.76 7.12 8.04
CA GLN A 40 -3.39 6.69 6.71
C GLN A 40 -3.94 7.66 5.66
N GLN A 41 -3.06 8.19 4.81
CA GLN A 41 -3.48 8.85 3.58
C GLN A 41 -4.00 7.81 2.59
N ALA A 42 -5.29 7.85 2.28
CA ALA A 42 -5.93 6.94 1.36
C ALA A 42 -7.10 7.59 0.62
N ASN A 43 -7.68 6.84 -0.31
CA ASN A 43 -8.81 7.28 -1.11
C ASN A 43 -10.10 6.81 -0.44
N PHE A 44 -10.96 7.74 -0.07
CA PHE A 44 -12.21 7.44 0.60
C PHE A 44 -13.40 7.98 -0.17
N CYS A 45 -14.50 7.26 -0.14
CA CYS A 45 -15.82 7.75 -0.50
C CYS A 45 -16.69 7.88 0.75
N THR A 46 -17.52 8.92 0.83
CA THR A 46 -18.45 9.16 1.95
C THR A 46 -19.79 8.43 1.79
N SER A 47 -20.05 7.84 0.62
CA SER A 47 -21.28 7.13 0.30
C SER A 47 -21.01 5.89 -0.56
N GLN A 48 -21.92 4.92 -0.49
CA GLN A 48 -21.89 3.74 -1.36
C GLN A 48 -22.15 4.10 -2.83
N GLU A 49 -22.95 5.13 -3.08
CA GLU A 49 -23.18 5.66 -4.44
C GLU A 49 -21.85 6.12 -5.08
N GLY A 50 -20.96 6.78 -4.32
CA GLY A 50 -19.63 7.15 -4.80
C GLY A 50 -18.76 5.93 -5.13
N VAL A 51 -18.86 4.86 -4.34
CA VAL A 51 -18.19 3.58 -4.63
C VAL A 51 -18.66 3.00 -5.97
N GLU A 52 -19.96 2.98 -6.21
CA GLU A 52 -20.57 2.44 -7.43
C GLU A 52 -20.20 3.27 -8.67
N GLU A 53 -20.19 4.60 -8.54
CA GLU A 53 -19.73 5.52 -9.58
C GLU A 53 -18.28 5.23 -10.00
N ILE A 54 -17.36 5.18 -9.02
CA ILE A 54 -15.94 4.91 -9.28
C ILE A 54 -15.73 3.50 -9.85
N ALA A 55 -16.44 2.50 -9.34
CA ALA A 55 -16.39 1.15 -9.90
C ALA A 55 -16.83 1.13 -11.37
N GLY A 56 -17.90 1.86 -11.71
CA GLY A 56 -18.37 2.04 -13.08
C GLY A 56 -17.36 2.73 -14.00
N ILE A 57 -16.63 3.73 -13.50
CA ILE A 57 -15.54 4.42 -14.23
C ILE A 57 -14.43 3.43 -14.58
N PHE A 58 -13.94 2.66 -13.60
CA PHE A 58 -12.90 1.65 -13.86
C PHE A 58 -13.36 0.56 -14.82
N HIS A 59 -14.62 0.14 -14.71
CA HIS A 59 -15.18 -0.87 -15.62
C HIS A 59 -15.28 -0.36 -17.07
N ARG A 60 -15.66 0.90 -17.26
CA ARG A 60 -15.90 1.47 -18.60
C ARG A 60 -14.61 1.89 -19.30
N TYR A 61 -13.65 2.44 -18.56
CA TYR A 61 -12.50 3.12 -19.14
C TYR A 61 -11.14 2.46 -18.85
N GLY A 62 -11.12 1.36 -18.10
CA GLY A 62 -9.90 0.61 -17.84
C GLY A 62 -8.93 1.32 -16.88
N PRO A 63 -7.61 1.02 -16.98
CA PRO A 63 -6.60 1.56 -16.08
C PRO A 63 -6.46 3.07 -16.24
N ARG A 64 -6.75 3.81 -15.18
CA ARG A 64 -6.42 5.23 -15.05
C ARG A 64 -5.57 5.44 -13.81
N THR A 65 -4.76 6.50 -13.78
CA THR A 65 -4.07 6.91 -12.55
C THR A 65 -5.14 7.08 -11.47
N GLY A 66 -4.99 6.43 -10.31
CA GLY A 66 -6.08 6.35 -9.31
C GLY A 66 -6.65 7.70 -8.90
N TYR A 67 -5.85 8.76 -8.99
CA TYR A 67 -6.25 10.15 -8.76
C TYR A 67 -7.26 10.69 -9.78
N ALA A 68 -7.16 10.29 -11.06
CA ALA A 68 -8.03 10.79 -12.12
C ALA A 68 -9.47 10.29 -11.96
N ALA A 69 -9.67 9.04 -11.53
CA ALA A 69 -11.01 8.52 -11.25
C ALA A 69 -11.66 9.20 -10.04
N LEU A 70 -10.87 9.45 -8.98
CA LEU A 70 -11.36 10.09 -7.76
C LEU A 70 -11.70 11.57 -7.96
N ALA A 71 -10.92 12.29 -8.75
CA ALA A 71 -11.15 13.71 -9.04
C ALA A 71 -12.47 13.97 -9.79
N GLU A 72 -13.05 12.96 -10.44
CA GLU A 72 -14.31 13.05 -11.18
C GLU A 72 -15.54 12.77 -10.31
N SER A 73 -15.39 12.26 -9.09
CA SER A 73 -16.51 11.98 -8.17
C SER A 73 -16.61 13.02 -7.06
N ALA A 74 -17.81 13.57 -6.84
CA ALA A 74 -18.07 14.51 -5.75
C ALA A 74 -18.03 13.85 -4.36
N ASN A 75 -18.19 12.53 -4.30
CA ASN A 75 -18.30 11.77 -3.05
C ASN A 75 -17.00 11.10 -2.64
N CYS A 76 -15.97 11.14 -3.48
CA CYS A 76 -14.70 10.47 -3.24
C CYS A 76 -13.54 11.47 -3.24
N SER A 77 -12.63 11.35 -2.28
CA SER A 77 -11.47 12.23 -2.16
C SER A 77 -10.30 11.53 -1.49
N VAL A 78 -9.12 12.13 -1.60
CA VAL A 78 -7.96 11.70 -0.82
C VAL A 78 -7.99 12.43 0.52
N SER A 79 -7.99 11.68 1.62
CA SER A 79 -7.90 12.24 2.97
C SER A 79 -6.99 11.39 3.85
N VAL A 80 -6.63 11.92 5.01
CA VAL A 80 -5.93 11.19 6.07
C VAL A 80 -6.97 10.77 7.10
N GLU A 81 -7.17 9.47 7.27
CA GLU A 81 -8.12 8.94 8.25
C GLU A 81 -7.45 7.81 9.06
N SER A 82 -7.86 7.68 10.31
CA SER A 82 -7.70 6.47 11.09
C SER A 82 -8.96 5.63 10.93
N PHE A 83 -8.81 4.34 10.63
CA PHE A 83 -9.94 3.48 10.28
C PHE A 83 -9.69 1.99 10.55
N THR A 84 -10.77 1.24 10.64
CA THR A 84 -10.79 -0.22 10.76
C THR A 84 -11.56 -0.82 9.59
N PRO A 85 -10.91 -1.60 8.70
CA PRO A 85 -11.60 -2.32 7.62
C PRO A 85 -12.62 -3.31 8.18
N ARG A 86 -13.85 -3.32 7.64
CA ARG A 86 -14.94 -4.20 8.11
C ARG A 86 -15.29 -5.29 7.11
N LYS A 87 -15.44 -4.93 5.83
CA LYS A 87 -15.72 -5.90 4.74
C LYS A 87 -15.31 -5.35 3.38
N VAL A 88 -14.93 -6.24 2.48
CA VAL A 88 -14.82 -5.91 1.05
C VAL A 88 -16.22 -5.94 0.45
N LEU A 89 -16.69 -4.81 -0.08
CA LEU A 89 -18.00 -4.71 -0.73
C LEU A 89 -17.96 -5.30 -2.13
N THR A 90 -16.98 -4.86 -2.92
CA THR A 90 -16.81 -5.29 -4.31
C THR A 90 -15.36 -5.12 -4.75
N SER A 91 -15.05 -5.62 -5.95
CA SER A 91 -13.75 -5.47 -6.58
C SER A 91 -13.88 -5.38 -8.09
N VAL A 92 -13.06 -4.52 -8.69
CA VAL A 92 -12.94 -4.40 -10.15
C VAL A 92 -11.55 -4.86 -10.55
N THR A 93 -11.48 -5.89 -11.39
CA THR A 93 -10.23 -6.32 -12.02
C THR A 93 -10.00 -5.46 -13.26
N ILE A 94 -8.80 -4.89 -13.36
CA ILE A 94 -8.36 -4.09 -14.50
C ILE A 94 -7.30 -4.88 -15.23
N SER A 95 -7.57 -5.25 -16.48
CA SER A 95 -6.71 -6.07 -17.31
C SER A 95 -6.64 -5.51 -18.73
N GLU A 96 -5.61 -4.72 -19.03
CA GLU A 96 -5.29 -4.35 -20.40
C GLU A 96 -3.80 -4.63 -20.67
N GLY A 97 -3.51 -5.70 -21.42
CA GLY A 97 -2.31 -5.76 -22.26
C GLY A 97 -0.92 -5.81 -21.60
N LYS A 98 -0.76 -6.32 -20.37
CA LYS A 98 0.52 -6.58 -19.66
C LYS A 98 1.48 -5.39 -19.41
N PRO A 99 2.32 -5.47 -18.35
CA PRO A 99 2.31 -6.46 -17.27
C PRO A 99 1.72 -5.83 -16.01
N GLY A 100 0.53 -6.28 -15.62
CA GLY A 100 -0.05 -5.90 -14.34
C GLY A 100 -1.56 -5.87 -14.41
N GLU A 101 -2.18 -7.05 -14.46
CA GLU A 101 -3.55 -7.14 -13.96
C GLU A 101 -3.52 -6.69 -12.49
N TYR A 102 -4.36 -5.72 -12.14
CA TYR A 102 -4.50 -5.31 -10.75
C TYR A 102 -5.98 -5.18 -10.40
N ARG A 103 -6.27 -5.34 -9.11
CA ARG A 103 -7.62 -5.30 -8.57
C ARG A 103 -7.81 -4.06 -7.73
N VAL A 104 -8.81 -3.27 -8.06
CA VAL A 104 -9.30 -2.20 -7.18
C VAL A 104 -10.35 -2.82 -6.27
N ARG A 105 -10.17 -2.68 -4.96
CA ARG A 105 -11.07 -3.14 -3.90
C ARG A 105 -11.78 -1.94 -3.31
N PHE A 106 -13.06 -2.12 -3.02
CA PHE A 106 -13.89 -1.16 -2.33
C PHE A 106 -14.28 -1.77 -1.00
N VAL A 107 -13.89 -1.12 0.09
CA VAL A 107 -13.92 -1.69 1.43
C VAL A 107 -14.74 -0.78 2.31
N GLU A 108 -15.74 -1.33 3.00
CA GLU A 108 -16.40 -0.62 4.09
C GLU A 108 -15.44 -0.53 5.28
N VAL A 109 -15.24 0.68 5.80
CA VAL A 109 -14.37 0.93 6.94
C VAL A 109 -15.11 1.80 7.96
N GLU A 110 -14.81 1.59 9.23
CA GLU A 110 -15.28 2.44 10.32
C GLU A 110 -14.13 3.37 10.74
N ASN A 111 -14.35 4.68 10.77
CA ASN A 111 -13.35 5.64 11.21
C ASN A 111 -13.37 5.83 12.75
N ASP A 112 -12.41 6.58 13.30
CA ASP A 112 -12.34 6.85 14.76
C ASP A 112 -13.53 7.64 15.32
N ARG A 113 -14.35 8.25 14.45
CA ARG A 113 -15.58 8.94 14.84
C ARG A 113 -16.78 7.98 14.93
N GLY A 114 -16.62 6.73 14.50
CA GLY A 114 -17.70 5.74 14.36
C GLY A 114 -18.51 5.90 13.07
N ASP A 115 -18.06 6.73 12.12
CA ASP A 115 -18.71 6.86 10.83
C ASP A 115 -18.30 5.70 9.92
N ILE A 116 -19.27 5.21 9.13
CA ILE A 116 -19.01 4.28 8.03
C ILE A 116 -18.65 5.06 6.78
N ILE A 117 -17.43 4.85 6.29
CA ILE A 117 -16.92 5.38 5.02
C ILE A 117 -16.36 4.24 4.17
N TYR A 118 -15.91 4.53 2.96
CA TYR A 118 -15.52 3.50 2.01
C TYR A 118 -14.11 3.73 1.48
N LEU A 119 -13.20 2.81 1.74
CA LEU A 119 -11.84 2.83 1.23
C LEU A 119 -11.79 2.28 -0.20
N VAL A 120 -11.15 3.01 -1.10
CA VAL A 120 -10.82 2.58 -2.47
C VAL A 120 -9.33 2.28 -2.54
N THR A 121 -8.96 1.02 -2.79
CA THR A 121 -7.54 0.62 -2.75
C THR A 121 -7.18 -0.47 -3.73
N THR A 122 -5.95 -0.42 -4.26
CA THR A 122 -5.35 -1.52 -5.01
C THR A 122 -4.61 -2.51 -4.12
N ARG A 123 -4.39 -2.14 -2.85
CA ARG A 123 -3.79 -3.01 -1.84
C ARG A 123 -4.67 -4.23 -1.61
N GLU A 124 -4.04 -5.33 -1.22
CA GLU A 124 -4.78 -6.49 -0.78
C GLU A 124 -5.53 -6.21 0.52
N VAL A 125 -6.67 -6.87 0.70
CA VAL A 125 -7.48 -6.81 1.91
C VAL A 125 -7.78 -8.25 2.29
N VAL A 126 -7.26 -8.71 3.43
CA VAL A 126 -7.35 -10.10 3.89
C VAL A 126 -8.22 -10.19 5.15
N ALA A 127 -8.93 -11.30 5.31
CA ALA A 127 -9.52 -11.69 6.58
C ALA A 127 -8.58 -12.74 7.21
N GLU A 128 -8.23 -12.56 8.49
CA GLU A 128 -7.48 -13.56 9.27
C GLU A 128 -8.40 -14.63 9.87
#